data_AF-A0A0K2RSK8-F1
#
_entry.id   AF-A0A0K2RSK8-F1
#
_cell.length_a   1.000
_cell.length_b   1.000
_cell.length_c   1.000
_cell.angle_alpha   90.00
_cell.angle_beta   90.00
_cell.angle_gamma   90.00
#
_symmetry.space_group_name_H-M   'P 1'
#
loop_
_entity.id
_entity.type
_entity.pdbx_description
1 polymer ?
#
loop_
_entity_poly.entity_id
_entity_poly.type
_entity_poly.pdbx_seq_one_letter_code
_entity_poly.pdbx_strand_id
1 'polypeptide(L)'
;MRDEALFEASVKRELVHKRSVSEVFLTDFVQTSSRRFIAGAQWPRWHVFYGSPDGSPDSALMAETLRQAVIFMSHLCGVPLTHKFLMPYMSISVEAALLDPLVPAQVAVELDVKDMKLSGGQLSALTVTARFVVDGTPSGKGPRRPAL
;
A
#
# COMPACT_ATOMS: atom_id res chain seq x y z
N MET A 1 -3.85 17.69 9.28
CA MET A 1 -2.99 16.64 8.70
C MET A 1 -3.17 16.72 7.19
N ARG A 2 -2.21 16.18 6.40
CA ARG A 2 -2.36 16.12 4.94
C ARG A 2 -3.31 14.97 4.60
N ASP A 3 -4.16 15.16 3.59
CA ASP A 3 -5.17 14.17 3.18
C ASP A 3 -4.85 13.53 1.82
N GLU A 4 -3.63 13.74 1.32
CA GLU A 4 -3.11 13.21 0.06
C GLU A 4 -1.67 12.71 0.27
N ALA A 5 -1.21 11.82 -0.61
CA ALA A 5 0.16 11.35 -0.62
C ALA A 5 1.01 12.14 -1.63
N LEU A 6 2.30 12.30 -1.33
CA LEU A 6 3.29 12.81 -2.27
C LEU A 6 4.06 11.68 -2.95
N PHE A 7 4.74 12.04 -4.03
CA PHE A 7 5.46 11.09 -4.87
C PHE A 7 6.89 11.53 -5.21
N GLU A 8 7.47 12.37 -4.36
CA GLU A 8 8.73 13.07 -4.63
C GLU A 8 9.99 12.24 -4.35
N ALA A 9 9.92 11.32 -3.39
CA ALA A 9 11.07 10.49 -2.99
C ALA A 9 10.60 9.18 -2.37
N SER A 10 11.38 8.11 -2.54
CA SER A 10 11.13 6.85 -1.82
C SER A 10 11.28 7.02 -0.31
N VAL A 11 10.48 6.31 0.47
CA VAL A 11 10.74 6.16 1.91
C VAL A 11 12.05 5.41 2.16
N LYS A 12 12.57 5.46 3.40
CA LYS A 12 13.77 4.70 3.76
C LYS A 12 13.53 3.20 3.58
N ARG A 13 14.39 2.52 2.82
CA ARG A 13 14.29 1.08 2.51
C ARG A 13 14.18 0.17 3.75
N GLU A 14 14.74 0.58 4.88
CA GLU A 14 14.67 -0.17 6.14
C GLU A 14 13.26 -0.21 6.72
N LEU A 15 12.43 0.82 6.48
CA LEU A 15 11.04 0.89 6.94
C LEU A 15 10.10 -0.01 6.15
N VAL A 16 10.57 -0.62 5.06
CA VAL A 16 9.82 -1.53 4.21
C VAL A 16 10.54 -2.87 3.98
N HIS A 17 11.62 -3.10 4.74
CA HIS A 17 12.48 -4.28 4.66
C HIS A 17 13.06 -4.58 3.27
N LYS A 18 13.46 -3.54 2.55
CA LYS A 18 14.14 -3.66 1.26
C LYS A 18 15.65 -3.45 1.35
N ARG A 19 16.37 -4.19 0.52
CA ARG A 19 17.83 -4.05 0.40
C ARG A 19 18.18 -3.05 -0.70
N SER A 20 17.49 -3.12 -1.84
CA SER A 20 17.65 -2.15 -2.93
C SER A 20 16.64 -1.01 -2.80
N VAL A 21 17.07 0.21 -3.13
CA VAL A 21 16.16 1.37 -3.25
C VAL A 21 15.18 1.17 -4.41
N SER A 22 15.60 0.50 -5.48
CA SER A 22 14.74 0.21 -6.65
C SER A 22 13.56 -0.73 -6.34
N GLU A 23 13.59 -1.41 -5.19
CA GLU A 23 12.52 -2.29 -4.74
C GLU A 23 11.57 -1.58 -3.75
N VAL A 24 11.82 -0.31 -3.43
CA VAL A 24 10.95 0.51 -2.57
C VAL A 24 9.95 1.22 -3.46
N PHE A 25 8.68 0.85 -3.33
CA PHE A 25 7.60 1.50 -4.08
C PHE A 25 7.03 2.68 -3.30
N LEU A 26 7.02 2.60 -1.97
CA LEU A 26 6.44 3.66 -1.15
C LEU A 26 7.23 4.95 -1.25
N THR A 27 6.52 6.03 -1.51
CA THR A 27 7.04 7.40 -1.56
C THR A 27 6.62 8.21 -0.34
N ASP A 28 5.52 7.83 0.31
CA ASP A 28 4.95 8.60 1.39
C ASP A 28 4.04 7.75 2.28
N PHE A 29 3.79 8.22 3.51
CA PHE A 29 2.87 7.57 4.43
C PHE A 29 2.29 8.58 5.41
N VAL A 30 0.97 8.76 5.34
CA VAL A 30 0.25 9.81 6.07
C VAL A 30 -0.83 9.21 6.91
N GLN A 31 -0.91 9.65 8.17
CA GLN A 31 -2.07 9.39 9.00
C GLN A 31 -3.11 10.48 8.77
N THR A 32 -4.30 10.10 8.30
CA THR A 32 -5.42 11.02 8.06
C THR A 32 -6.44 10.97 9.19
N SER A 33 -6.50 9.86 9.94
CA SER A 33 -7.26 9.76 11.20
C SER A 33 -6.67 8.70 12.13
N SER A 34 -7.30 8.44 13.27
CA SER A 34 -6.82 7.44 14.25
C SER A 34 -6.62 6.04 13.67
N ARG A 35 -7.39 5.66 12.63
CA ARG A 35 -7.33 4.33 11.99
C ARG A 35 -7.21 4.38 10.46
N ARG A 36 -7.05 5.58 9.88
CA ARG A 36 -6.96 5.77 8.43
C ARG A 36 -5.63 6.36 8.05
N PHE A 37 -5.07 5.80 7.00
CA PHE A 37 -3.78 6.20 6.46
C PHE A 37 -3.84 6.25 4.93
N ILE A 38 -2.93 7.01 4.35
CA ILE A 38 -2.70 7.03 2.90
C ILE A 38 -1.21 6.80 2.69
N ALA A 39 -0.89 5.73 1.96
CA ALA A 39 0.47 5.51 1.47
C ALA A 39 0.57 5.99 0.03
N GLY A 40 1.61 6.78 -0.28
CA GLY A 40 1.99 7.06 -1.66
C GLY A 40 2.90 5.95 -2.17
N ALA A 41 2.69 5.50 -3.39
CA ALA A 41 3.58 4.59 -4.08
C ALA A 41 3.77 5.01 -5.54
N GLN A 42 4.94 4.70 -6.09
CA GLN A 42 5.19 4.85 -7.51
C GLN A 42 5.52 3.49 -8.12
N TRP A 43 4.75 3.10 -9.13
CA TRP A 43 4.96 1.85 -9.86
C TRP A 43 5.81 2.10 -11.11
N PRO A 44 6.83 1.27 -11.34
CA PRO A 44 7.66 1.40 -12.54
C PRO A 44 6.84 1.08 -13.79
N ARG A 45 7.18 1.75 -14.91
CA ARG A 45 6.62 1.53 -16.26
C ARG A 45 6.63 0.07 -16.72
N TRP A 46 7.73 -0.60 -16.42
CA TRP A 46 8.00 -1.96 -16.83
C TRP A 46 8.80 -2.65 -15.75
N HIS A 47 8.38 -3.84 -15.37
CA HIS A 47 9.12 -4.66 -14.41
C HIS A 47 9.04 -6.12 -14.82
N VAL A 48 10.19 -6.78 -14.91
CA VAL A 48 10.27 -8.19 -15.35
C VAL A 48 9.47 -9.13 -14.44
N PHE A 49 9.30 -8.73 -13.17
CA PHE A 49 8.57 -9.50 -12.16
C PHE A 49 7.09 -9.13 -12.05
N TYR A 50 6.68 -7.98 -12.58
CA TYR A 50 5.33 -7.45 -12.43
C TYR A 50 4.83 -6.91 -13.77
N GLY A 51 4.07 -7.72 -14.49
CA GLY A 51 3.60 -7.37 -15.82
C GLY A 51 2.41 -8.23 -16.21
N SER A 52 1.23 -7.61 -16.32
CA SER A 52 0.09 -8.24 -16.96
C SER A 52 0.13 -7.93 -18.47
N PRO A 53 0.02 -8.92 -19.37
CA PRO A 53 0.05 -8.69 -20.83
C PRO A 53 -1.03 -7.74 -21.35
N ASP A 54 -2.08 -7.50 -20.57
CA ASP A 54 -3.27 -6.72 -20.93
C ASP A 54 -3.25 -5.27 -20.41
N GLY A 55 -2.15 -4.82 -19.76
CA GLY A 55 -2.03 -3.45 -19.25
C GLY A 55 -2.79 -3.17 -17.94
N SER A 56 -3.36 -4.21 -17.31
CA SER A 56 -3.93 -4.12 -15.97
C SER A 56 -2.85 -4.12 -14.88
N PRO A 57 -3.10 -3.51 -13.70
CA PRO A 57 -2.20 -3.61 -12.57
C PRO A 57 -1.92 -5.06 -12.18
N ASP A 58 -0.63 -5.40 -12.10
CA ASP A 58 -0.22 -6.71 -11.63
C ASP A 58 -0.60 -6.88 -10.14
N SER A 59 -1.43 -7.88 -9.85
CA SER A 59 -1.85 -8.21 -8.48
C SER A 59 -0.67 -8.43 -7.53
N ALA A 60 0.48 -8.92 -8.02
CA ALA A 60 1.68 -9.10 -7.21
C ALA A 60 2.36 -7.76 -6.87
N LEU A 61 2.28 -6.76 -7.75
CA LEU A 61 2.75 -5.39 -7.47
C LEU A 61 1.86 -4.71 -6.43
N MET A 62 0.55 -4.90 -6.55
CA MET A 62 -0.42 -4.44 -5.55
C MET A 62 -0.18 -5.11 -4.19
N ALA A 63 0.03 -6.42 -4.19
CA ALA A 63 0.33 -7.19 -2.98
C ALA A 63 1.59 -6.70 -2.30
N GLU A 64 2.65 -6.51 -3.08
CA GLU A 64 3.91 -6.04 -2.59
C GLU A 64 3.81 -4.61 -2.05
N THR A 65 3.07 -3.73 -2.72
CA THR A 65 2.82 -2.36 -2.24
C THR A 65 2.07 -2.38 -0.90
N LEU A 66 1.02 -3.20 -0.78
CA LEU A 66 0.29 -3.38 0.48
C LEU A 66 1.19 -3.95 1.58
N ARG A 67 2.04 -4.93 1.25
CA ARG A 67 3.01 -5.53 2.17
C ARG A 67 3.96 -4.46 2.72
N GLN A 68 4.52 -3.62 1.85
CA GLN A 68 5.39 -2.52 2.25
C GLN A 68 4.64 -1.53 3.17
N ALA A 69 3.41 -1.17 2.82
CA ALA A 69 2.60 -0.23 3.60
C ALA A 69 2.29 -0.75 5.01
N VAL A 70 1.97 -2.03 5.16
CA VAL A 70 1.69 -2.64 6.46
C VAL A 70 2.96 -2.74 7.32
N ILE A 71 4.11 -3.08 6.72
CA ILE A 71 5.40 -3.09 7.44
C ILE A 71 5.73 -1.69 7.94
N PHE A 72 5.60 -0.68 7.06
CA PHE A 72 5.84 0.71 7.41
C PHE A 72 4.94 1.15 8.58
N MET A 73 3.64 0.89 8.49
CA MET A 73 2.67 1.21 9.55
C MET A 73 3.05 0.52 10.87
N SER A 74 3.46 -0.74 10.82
CA SER A 74 3.84 -1.50 12.01
C SER A 74 5.02 -0.87 12.74
N HIS A 75 6.00 -0.33 12.01
CA HIS A 75 7.12 0.41 12.60
C HIS A 75 6.69 1.74 13.20
N LEU A 76 5.74 2.45 12.58
CA LEU A 76 5.14 3.65 13.19
C LEU A 76 4.42 3.32 14.51
N CYS A 77 3.85 2.12 14.63
CA CYS A 77 3.25 1.61 15.86
C CYS A 77 4.28 1.07 16.88
N GLY A 78 5.58 1.29 16.66
CA GLY A 78 6.65 0.96 17.61
C GLY A 78 7.23 -0.44 17.47
N VAL A 79 6.88 -1.20 16.43
CA VAL A 79 7.54 -2.49 16.16
C VAL A 79 9.01 -2.24 15.75
N PRO A 80 10.01 -2.90 16.35
CA PRO A 80 11.41 -2.72 15.98
C PRO A 80 11.70 -3.08 14.51
N LEU A 81 12.64 -2.37 13.88
CA LEU A 81 13.06 -2.60 12.48
C LEU A 81 13.68 -3.98 12.22
N THR A 82 14.12 -4.67 13.28
CA THR A 82 14.69 -6.02 13.18
C THR A 82 13.63 -7.12 13.13
N HIS A 83 12.37 -6.78 13.44
CA HIS A 83 11.28 -7.75 13.53
C HIS A 83 10.94 -8.31 12.15
N LYS A 84 10.57 -9.60 12.08
CA LYS A 84 10.14 -10.24 10.83
C LYS A 84 8.63 -10.34 10.83
N PHE A 85 7.99 -9.80 9.78
CA PHE A 85 6.55 -9.88 9.63
C PHE A 85 6.16 -11.11 8.83
N LEU A 86 5.18 -11.85 9.35
CA LEU A 86 4.43 -12.84 8.59
C LEU A 86 3.08 -12.22 8.26
N MET A 87 2.70 -12.28 6.98
CA MET A 87 1.40 -11.82 6.49
C MET A 87 0.69 -13.03 5.85
N PRO A 88 0.18 -13.96 6.68
CA PRO A 88 -0.31 -15.25 6.20
C PRO A 88 -1.57 -15.13 5.32
N TYR A 89 -2.30 -14.02 5.44
CA TYR A 89 -3.50 -13.76 4.68
C TYR A 89 -3.45 -12.36 4.08
N MET A 90 -3.50 -12.29 2.74
CA MET A 90 -3.68 -11.07 1.97
C MET A 90 -4.65 -11.40 0.85
N SER A 91 -5.77 -10.67 0.79
CA SER A 91 -6.75 -10.80 -0.28
C SER A 91 -6.75 -9.51 -1.07
N ILE A 92 -6.63 -9.63 -2.39
CA ILE A 92 -6.56 -8.51 -3.31
C ILE A 92 -7.58 -8.77 -4.40
N SER A 93 -8.50 -7.83 -4.56
CA SER A 93 -9.40 -7.79 -5.70
C SER A 93 -8.96 -6.63 -6.57
N VAL A 94 -8.71 -6.92 -7.84
CA VAL A 94 -8.32 -5.91 -8.83
C VAL A 94 -9.56 -5.55 -9.63
N GLU A 95 -10.03 -4.32 -9.49
CA GLU A 95 -10.91 -3.72 -10.47
C GLU A 95 -10.05 -3.18 -11.62
N ALA A 96 -10.51 -3.36 -12.86
CA ALA A 96 -9.73 -3.01 -14.04
C ALA A 96 -9.38 -1.51 -14.01
N ALA A 97 -8.09 -1.22 -13.90
CA ALA A 97 -7.51 0.07 -14.21
C ALA A 97 -6.61 -0.11 -15.43
N LEU A 98 -6.53 0.90 -16.30
CA LEU A 98 -5.61 0.91 -17.42
C LEU A 98 -4.39 1.72 -16.99
N LEU A 99 -3.22 1.09 -16.99
CA LEU A 99 -1.95 1.76 -16.77
C LEU A 99 -1.39 2.25 -18.11
N ASP A 100 -0.78 3.44 -18.12
CA ASP A 100 0.04 3.87 -19.26
C ASP A 100 1.42 3.20 -19.16
N PRO A 101 1.80 2.33 -20.13
CA PRO A 101 3.09 1.65 -20.08
C PRO A 101 4.30 2.58 -20.30
N LEU A 102 4.09 3.84 -20.70
CA LEU A 102 5.15 4.79 -21.03
C LEU A 102 5.56 5.69 -19.86
N VAL A 103 4.77 5.76 -18.78
CA VAL A 103 5.04 6.61 -17.60
C VAL A 103 4.90 5.84 -16.28
N PRO A 104 5.69 6.16 -15.23
CA PRO A 104 5.46 5.58 -13.92
C PRO A 104 4.07 5.95 -13.39
N ALA A 105 3.35 5.00 -12.82
CA ALA A 105 2.03 5.25 -12.26
C ALA A 105 2.15 5.73 -10.81
N GLN A 106 1.43 6.80 -10.47
CA GLN A 106 1.33 7.31 -9.11
C GLN A 106 0.14 6.66 -8.42
N VAL A 107 0.36 6.02 -7.30
CA VAL A 107 -0.65 5.19 -6.63
C VAL A 107 -0.82 5.63 -5.19
N ALA A 108 -2.02 6.09 -4.87
CA ALA A 108 -2.43 6.27 -3.48
C ALA A 108 -3.09 4.98 -2.97
N VAL A 109 -2.62 4.50 -1.82
CA VAL A 109 -3.20 3.36 -1.13
C VAL A 109 -3.89 3.87 0.14
N GLU A 110 -5.21 3.94 0.08
CA GLU A 110 -6.04 4.27 1.25
C GLU A 110 -6.15 3.04 2.15
N LEU A 111 -5.69 3.14 3.38
CA LEU A 111 -5.65 2.06 4.36
C LEU A 111 -6.61 2.35 5.50
N ASP A 112 -7.44 1.37 5.84
CA ASP A 112 -8.35 1.42 6.99
C ASP A 112 -8.10 0.22 7.91
N VAL A 113 -7.62 0.52 9.12
CA VAL A 113 -7.30 -0.48 10.14
C VAL A 113 -8.60 -0.94 10.81
N LYS A 114 -9.00 -2.18 10.54
CA LYS A 114 -10.21 -2.78 11.10
C LYS A 114 -9.99 -3.35 12.49
N ASP A 115 -8.84 -3.98 12.70
CA ASP A 115 -8.47 -4.58 13.97
C ASP A 115 -6.96 -4.46 14.20
N MET A 116 -6.58 -4.29 15.45
CA MET A 116 -5.20 -4.15 15.90
C MET A 116 -5.06 -4.81 17.26
N LYS A 117 -4.17 -5.80 17.35
CA LYS A 117 -3.92 -6.53 18.60
C LYS A 117 -2.51 -6.27 19.10
N LEU A 118 -2.41 -6.06 20.40
CA LEU A 118 -1.13 -5.92 21.09
C LEU A 118 -0.89 -7.16 21.95
N SER A 119 0.37 -7.59 22.03
CA SER A 119 0.84 -8.60 22.99
C SER A 119 2.13 -8.09 23.63
N GLY A 120 2.19 -8.07 24.96
CA GLY A 120 3.35 -7.54 25.68
C GLY A 120 3.68 -6.07 25.35
N GLY A 121 2.67 -5.28 24.95
CA GLY A 121 2.85 -3.89 24.52
C GLY A 121 3.34 -3.71 23.08
N GLN A 122 3.48 -4.78 22.28
CA GLN A 122 3.89 -4.74 20.89
C GLN A 122 2.76 -5.20 19.95
N LEU A 123 2.72 -4.65 18.73
CA LEU A 123 1.77 -5.08 17.72
C LEU A 123 1.98 -6.56 17.36
N SER A 124 0.94 -7.38 17.53
CA SER A 124 0.97 -8.82 17.29
C SER A 124 0.09 -9.25 16.12
N ALA A 125 -0.96 -8.50 15.80
CA ALA A 125 -1.79 -8.72 14.62
C ALA A 125 -2.43 -7.42 14.13
N LEU A 126 -2.63 -7.34 12.82
CA LEU A 126 -3.25 -6.19 12.16
C LEU A 126 -4.17 -6.68 11.05
N THR A 127 -5.39 -6.16 11.01
CA THR A 127 -6.33 -6.36 9.91
C THR A 127 -6.55 -5.03 9.22
N VAL A 128 -6.19 -4.94 7.95
CA VAL A 128 -6.29 -3.71 7.14
C VAL A 128 -7.08 -4.00 5.89
N THR A 129 -7.99 -3.09 5.53
CA THR A 129 -8.55 -3.03 4.16
C THR A 129 -7.86 -1.92 3.40
N ALA A 130 -7.54 -2.17 2.14
CA ALA A 130 -6.86 -1.20 1.27
C ALA A 130 -7.69 -0.90 0.02
N ARG A 131 -7.64 0.36 -0.43
CA ARG A 131 -8.13 0.77 -1.75
C ARG A 131 -6.98 1.43 -2.51
N PHE A 132 -6.78 1.00 -3.76
CA PHE A 132 -5.78 1.55 -4.66
C PHE A 132 -6.43 2.59 -5.58
N VAL A 133 -5.83 3.76 -5.65
CA VAL A 133 -6.23 4.87 -6.53
C VAL A 133 -5.02 5.17 -7.41
N VAL A 134 -5.17 4.99 -8.72
CA VAL A 134 -4.08 5.13 -9.69
C VAL A 134 -4.27 6.43 -10.47
N ASP A 135 -3.25 7.28 -10.48
CA ASP A 135 -3.23 8.58 -11.18
C ASP A 135 -4.48 9.43 -10.86
N GLY A 136 -4.91 9.40 -9.60
CA GLY A 136 -6.10 10.10 -9.10
C GLY A 136 -7.44 9.46 -9.52
N THR A 137 -7.43 8.36 -10.27
CA THR A 137 -8.62 7.62 -10.68
C THR A 137 -8.88 6.48 -9.68
N PRO A 138 -10.02 6.47 -8.96
CA PRO A 138 -10.37 5.34 -8.12
C PRO A 138 -10.65 4.13 -9.01
N SER A 139 -9.87 3.06 -8.86
CA SER A 139 -10.25 1.77 -9.44
C SER A 139 -11.36 1.19 -8.56
N GLY A 140 -12.63 1.46 -8.92
CA GLY A 140 -13.79 0.81 -8.31
C GLY A 140 -15.07 1.62 -8.08
N LYS A 141 -16.18 1.19 -8.70
CA LYS A 141 -17.56 1.60 -8.36
C LYS A 141 -18.35 0.37 -7.87
N GLY A 142 -18.34 0.11 -6.57
CA GLY A 142 -19.36 -0.73 -5.92
C GLY A 142 -20.68 0.03 -5.75
N PRO A 143 -21.85 -0.63 -5.78
CA PRO A 143 -23.12 0.05 -5.58
C PRO A 143 -23.18 0.67 -4.18
N ARG A 144 -23.33 2.00 -4.11
CA ARG A 144 -23.76 2.67 -2.87
C ARG A 144 -25.19 2.21 -2.58
N ARG A 145 -25.36 1.28 -1.63
CA ARG A 145 -26.66 1.15 -0.98
C ARG A 145 -26.96 2.47 -0.26
N PRO A 146 -28.11 3.10 -0.49
CA PRO A 146 -28.54 4.20 0.37
C PRO A 146 -28.74 3.66 1.78
N ALA A 147 -28.25 4.41 2.77
CA ALA A 147 -28.59 4.14 4.16
C ALA A 147 -30.10 4.39 4.34
N LEU A 148 -30.81 3.32 4.72
CA LEU A 148 -32.05 3.36 5.49
C LEU A 148 -31.82 2.50 6.73
#